data_AF-A0A973HYG1-F1
#
_entry.id   AF-A0A973HYG1-F1
#
_cell.length_a   1.000
_cell.length_b   1.000
_cell.length_c   1.000
_cell.angle_alpha   90.00
_cell.angle_beta   90.00
_cell.angle_gamma   90.00
#
_symmetry.space_group_name_H-M   'P 1'
#
loop_
_entity.id
_entity.type
_entity.pdbx_description
1 polymer ?
#
loop_
_entity_poly.entity_id
_entity_poly.type
_entity_poly.pdbx_seq_one_letter_code
_entity_poly.pdbx_strand_id
1 'polypeptide(L)'
;MRTYTVRKFNPVDLALDIDLVLHGEAGKHSGPASTWAAQTKPGDSMEMYGPGKVKAASLAADWFLFVGDMTALPAISCQLEQLPANTKGYAIIEINSEQDQQSLQKPKGIDILWLINPHPNTENRVLSDAVKALPWLAGTPSIWAACEFSNMRLLRAYFKKEKQVSRNQLYISSYWKMGQSEDKHKIIKKQDAIAESA
;
A
#
# COMPACT_ATOMS: atom_id res chain seq x y z
N MET A 1 -8.85 17.58 1.55
CA MET A 1 -7.82 16.85 2.34
C MET A 1 -7.32 15.66 1.54
N ARG A 2 -6.03 15.30 1.67
CA ARG A 2 -5.45 14.08 1.10
C ARG A 2 -4.78 13.24 2.18
N THR A 3 -4.80 11.93 2.05
CA THR A 3 -4.27 10.99 3.06
C THR A 3 -2.91 10.46 2.63
N TYR A 4 -1.88 10.67 3.46
CA TYR A 4 -0.51 10.18 3.22
C TYR A 4 0.03 9.39 4.41
N THR A 5 1.03 8.55 4.13
CA THR A 5 1.75 7.79 5.15
C THR A 5 2.90 8.62 5.70
N VAL A 6 3.04 8.68 7.02
CA VAL A 6 4.29 9.13 7.64
C VAL A 6 5.34 8.05 7.41
N ARG A 7 6.32 8.33 6.54
CA ARG A 7 7.39 7.38 6.19
C ARG A 7 8.44 7.29 7.29
N LYS A 8 8.77 8.42 7.89
CA LYS A 8 9.73 8.51 8.99
C LYS A 8 9.45 9.78 9.80
N PHE A 9 9.73 9.71 11.09
CA PHE A 9 9.78 10.88 11.96
C PHE A 9 11.07 10.87 12.76
N ASN A 10 11.84 11.96 12.67
CA ASN A 10 13.03 12.17 13.48
C ASN A 10 12.70 13.19 14.59
N PRO A 11 12.63 12.78 15.87
CA PRO A 11 12.30 13.67 16.96
C PRO A 11 13.45 14.64 17.34
N VAL A 12 14.68 14.37 16.91
CA VAL A 12 15.84 15.25 17.20
C VAL A 12 15.80 16.48 16.30
N ASP A 13 15.66 16.26 14.99
CA ASP A 13 15.62 17.33 13.99
C ASP A 13 14.21 17.88 13.76
N LEU A 14 13.21 17.29 14.43
CA LEU A 14 11.77 17.53 14.21
C LEU A 14 11.37 17.39 12.73
N ALA A 15 12.02 16.45 12.02
CA ALA A 15 11.82 16.22 10.60
C ALA A 15 10.79 15.09 10.37
N LEU A 16 9.88 15.32 9.44
CA LEU A 16 8.86 14.37 9.03
C LEU A 16 8.99 14.06 7.54
N ASP A 17 9.21 12.80 7.22
CA ASP A 17 9.32 12.34 5.84
C ASP A 17 7.96 11.79 5.38
N ILE A 18 7.52 12.24 4.21
CA ILE A 18 6.32 11.77 3.53
C ILE A 18 6.69 11.50 2.09
N ASP A 19 6.44 10.28 1.63
CA ASP A 19 6.63 9.93 0.22
C ASP A 19 5.33 10.20 -0.55
N LEU A 20 5.43 10.95 -1.64
CA LEU A 20 4.30 11.26 -2.52
C LEU A 20 4.52 10.60 -3.87
N VAL A 21 3.58 9.74 -4.27
CA VAL A 21 3.56 9.21 -5.64
C VAL A 21 3.23 10.35 -6.59
N LEU A 22 4.13 10.61 -7.53
CA LEU A 22 3.87 11.53 -8.62
C LEU A 22 2.99 10.83 -9.65
N HIS A 23 1.75 11.29 -9.77
CA HIS A 23 0.76 10.74 -10.68
C HIS A 23 0.06 11.83 -11.49
N GLY A 24 -0.55 11.44 -12.61
CA GLY A 24 -1.17 12.35 -13.57
C GLY A 24 -0.29 12.57 -14.80
N GLU A 25 -0.91 12.89 -15.93
CA GLU A 25 -0.21 13.15 -17.19
C GLU A 25 0.10 14.63 -17.35
N ALA A 26 1.21 14.95 -18.02
CA ALA A 26 1.54 16.32 -18.38
C ALA A 26 0.37 16.97 -19.15
N GLY A 27 -0.13 18.10 -18.64
CA GLY A 27 -1.29 18.80 -19.22
C GLY A 27 -2.67 18.31 -18.78
N LYS A 28 -2.77 17.28 -17.92
CA LYS A 28 -4.03 16.83 -17.30
C LYS A 28 -4.05 17.14 -15.80
N HIS A 29 -5.25 17.16 -15.21
CA HIS A 29 -5.41 17.43 -13.78
C HIS A 29 -4.96 16.24 -12.93
N SER A 30 -3.76 16.33 -12.35
CA SER A 30 -3.15 15.34 -11.44
C SER A 30 -3.76 15.30 -10.03
N GLY A 31 -4.67 16.22 -9.72
CA GLY A 31 -5.15 16.45 -8.36
C GLY A 31 -4.17 17.28 -7.52
N PRO A 32 -4.67 17.96 -6.46
CA PRO A 32 -3.93 19.04 -5.79
C PRO A 32 -2.62 18.59 -5.14
N ALA A 33 -2.56 17.40 -4.54
CA ALA A 33 -1.38 16.97 -3.80
C ALA A 33 -0.24 16.45 -4.69
N SER A 34 -0.54 15.74 -5.79
CA SER A 34 0.48 15.37 -6.78
C SER A 34 1.03 16.63 -7.49
N THR A 35 0.17 17.59 -7.82
CA THR A 35 0.59 18.89 -8.37
C THR A 35 1.50 19.65 -7.41
N TRP A 36 1.15 19.71 -6.12
CA TRP A 36 2.01 20.32 -5.11
C TRP A 36 3.35 19.59 -4.98
N ALA A 37 3.34 18.25 -4.90
CA ALA A 37 4.54 17.44 -4.78
C ALA A 37 5.53 17.67 -5.94
N ALA A 38 5.02 17.85 -7.15
CA ALA A 38 5.84 18.09 -8.34
C ALA A 38 6.46 19.50 -8.39
N GLN A 39 5.94 20.46 -7.60
CA GLN A 39 6.30 21.88 -7.70
C GLN A 39 6.90 22.44 -6.42
N THR A 40 6.81 21.71 -5.30
CA THR A 40 7.20 22.21 -4.00
C THR A 40 8.70 22.46 -3.88
N LYS A 41 9.07 23.45 -3.07
CA LYS A 41 10.44 23.91 -2.84
C LYS A 41 10.71 24.06 -1.35
N PRO A 42 11.99 24.02 -0.92
CA PRO A 42 12.36 24.36 0.45
C PRO A 42 11.78 25.72 0.85
N GLY A 43 11.06 25.77 1.98
CA GLY A 43 10.37 26.95 2.48
C GLY A 43 8.86 26.95 2.25
N ASP A 44 8.33 26.09 1.38
CA ASP A 44 6.88 25.92 1.23
C ASP A 44 6.24 25.33 2.50
N SER A 45 5.04 25.80 2.81
CA SER A 45 4.26 25.32 3.96
C SER A 45 3.11 24.42 3.54
N MET A 46 2.80 23.41 4.36
CA MET A 46 1.57 22.63 4.26
C MET A 46 0.92 22.46 5.63
N GLU A 47 -0.42 22.42 5.66
CA GLU A 47 -1.17 22.09 6.86
C GLU A 47 -1.39 20.59 6.95
N MET A 48 -1.28 20.05 8.17
CA MET A 48 -1.41 18.63 8.44
C MET A 48 -2.39 18.37 9.59
N TYR A 49 -3.11 17.27 9.47
CA TYR A 49 -4.00 16.76 10.52
C TYR A 49 -3.70 15.28 10.78
N GLY A 50 -3.46 14.91 12.04
CA GLY A 50 -3.12 13.54 12.42
C GLY A 50 -2.20 13.47 13.66
N PRO A 51 -1.53 12.32 13.89
CA PRO A 51 -1.58 11.10 13.08
C PRO A 51 -2.88 10.30 13.26
N GLY A 52 -3.29 9.59 12.21
CA GLY A 52 -4.34 8.57 12.30
C GLY A 52 -3.84 7.29 12.99
N LYS A 53 -4.76 6.38 13.34
CA LYS A 53 -4.39 5.07 13.91
C LYS A 53 -3.63 4.22 12.89
N VAL A 54 -2.44 3.74 13.27
CA VAL A 54 -1.66 2.79 12.47
C VAL A 54 -2.39 1.45 12.38
N LYS A 55 -2.34 0.84 11.19
CA LYS A 55 -2.88 -0.50 10.92
C LYS A 55 -1.71 -1.41 10.53
N ALA A 56 -1.13 -2.07 11.52
CA ALA A 56 0.00 -2.98 11.34
C ALA A 56 -0.46 -4.42 11.07
N ALA A 57 0.38 -5.19 10.39
CA ALA A 57 0.28 -6.64 10.31
C ALA A 57 0.33 -7.27 11.70
N SER A 58 -0.39 -8.38 11.90
CA SER A 58 -0.30 -9.17 13.12
C SER A 58 1.08 -9.84 13.19
N LEU A 59 1.76 -9.74 14.33
CA LEU A 59 3.05 -10.43 14.53
C LEU A 59 2.87 -11.90 14.96
N ALA A 60 1.65 -12.30 15.33
CA ALA A 60 1.33 -13.68 15.70
C ALA A 60 1.05 -14.53 14.45
N ALA A 61 2.09 -14.80 13.66
CA ALA A 61 2.00 -15.55 12.42
C ALA A 61 3.30 -16.31 12.10
N ASP A 62 3.17 -17.37 11.32
CA ASP A 62 4.29 -18.22 10.89
C ASP A 62 5.03 -17.63 9.67
N TRP A 63 4.34 -16.81 8.87
CA TRP A 63 4.91 -16.11 7.72
C TRP A 63 4.06 -14.89 7.34
N PHE A 64 4.63 -13.99 6.54
CA PHE A 64 4.04 -12.68 6.25
C PHE A 64 3.88 -12.44 4.75
N LEU A 65 2.81 -11.73 4.37
CA LEU A 65 2.59 -11.29 2.99
C LEU A 65 2.21 -9.81 2.97
N PHE A 66 3.09 -8.99 2.42
CA PHE A 66 2.83 -7.57 2.15
C PHE A 66 2.49 -7.40 0.67
N VAL A 67 1.41 -6.68 0.37
CA VAL A 67 0.95 -6.46 -1.01
C VAL A 67 0.58 -5.00 -1.20
N GLY A 68 1.10 -4.35 -2.24
CA GLY A 68 0.60 -3.03 -2.58
C GLY A 68 1.15 -2.46 -3.87
N ASP A 69 0.67 -1.26 -4.20
CA ASP A 69 1.24 -0.43 -5.26
C ASP A 69 2.10 0.69 -4.65
N MET A 70 2.64 1.59 -5.48
CA MET A 70 3.46 2.72 -5.04
C MET A 70 2.82 3.56 -3.94
N THR A 71 1.48 3.65 -3.86
CA THR A 71 0.80 4.43 -2.81
C THR A 71 0.91 3.77 -1.44
N ALA A 72 1.09 2.46 -1.40
CA ALA A 72 1.26 1.66 -0.19
C ALA A 72 2.72 1.35 0.14
N LEU A 73 3.64 1.52 -0.82
CA LEU A 73 5.07 1.30 -0.64
C LEU A 73 5.62 1.95 0.64
N PRO A 74 5.31 3.21 1.00
CA PRO A 74 5.84 3.82 2.23
C PRO A 74 5.38 3.06 3.50
N ALA A 75 4.13 2.61 3.54
CA ALA A 75 3.59 1.86 4.67
C ALA A 75 4.12 0.42 4.74
N ILE A 76 4.40 -0.19 3.58
CA ILE A 76 5.08 -1.49 3.51
C ILE A 76 6.51 -1.35 4.05
N SER A 77 7.26 -0.34 3.59
CA SER A 77 8.63 -0.07 4.06
C SER A 77 8.69 0.08 5.58
N CYS A 78 7.81 0.90 6.17
CA CYS A 78 7.73 1.06 7.63
C CYS A 78 7.47 -0.26 8.36
N GLN A 79 6.65 -1.15 7.80
CA GLN A 79 6.34 -2.43 8.43
C GLN A 79 7.49 -3.42 8.28
N LEU A 80 8.11 -3.51 7.10
CA LEU A 80 9.26 -4.38 6.86
C LEU A 80 10.42 -4.05 7.82
N GLU A 81 10.65 -2.76 8.07
CA GLU A 81 11.66 -2.26 9.02
C GLU A 81 11.43 -2.71 10.47
N GLN A 82 10.17 -2.98 10.85
CA GLN A 82 9.77 -3.34 12.21
C GLN A 82 9.62 -4.84 12.42
N LEU A 83 9.78 -5.65 11.37
CA LEU A 83 9.63 -7.11 11.48
C LEU A 83 10.80 -7.74 12.25
N PRO A 84 10.53 -8.81 13.02
CA PRO A 84 11.57 -9.66 13.57
C PRO A 84 12.55 -10.17 12.50
N ALA A 85 13.85 -10.22 12.83
CA ALA A 85 14.89 -10.59 11.86
C ALA A 85 14.75 -12.01 11.27
N ASN A 86 14.08 -12.91 11.99
CA ASN A 86 13.81 -14.30 11.57
C ASN A 86 12.49 -14.46 10.80
N THR A 87 11.78 -13.38 10.51
CA THR A 87 10.54 -13.41 9.74
C THR A 87 10.79 -13.87 8.30
N LYS A 88 9.87 -14.68 7.79
CA LYS A 88 9.83 -15.18 6.41
C LYS A 88 8.55 -14.80 5.68
N GLY A 89 8.59 -14.80 4.35
CA GLY A 89 7.42 -14.57 3.51
C GLY A 89 7.73 -13.67 2.32
N TYR A 90 6.76 -12.85 1.90
CA TYR A 90 6.84 -12.09 0.65
C TYR A 90 6.39 -10.63 0.81
N ALA A 91 6.97 -9.76 0.00
CA ALA A 91 6.44 -8.42 -0.28
C ALA A 91 6.28 -8.26 -1.80
N ILE A 92 5.04 -8.12 -2.28
CA ILE A 92 4.75 -7.88 -3.70
C ILE A 92 4.37 -6.42 -3.87
N ILE A 93 5.14 -5.70 -4.68
CA ILE A 93 5.00 -4.26 -4.83
C ILE A 93 4.92 -3.90 -6.31
N GLU A 94 3.79 -3.35 -6.72
CA GLU A 94 3.57 -2.79 -8.04
C GLU A 94 4.15 -1.37 -8.15
N ILE A 95 5.00 -1.15 -9.15
CA ILE A 95 5.69 0.10 -9.44
C ILE A 95 5.53 0.46 -10.92
N ASN A 96 5.72 1.74 -11.25
CA ASN A 96 5.48 2.22 -12.61
C ASN A 96 6.63 1.88 -13.57
N SER A 97 7.87 1.87 -13.06
CA SER A 97 9.08 1.62 -13.84
C SER A 97 10.17 0.96 -12.99
N GLU A 98 11.22 0.46 -13.64
CA GLU A 98 12.41 -0.05 -12.93
C GLU A 98 13.10 1.01 -12.07
N GLN A 99 13.01 2.29 -12.46
CA GLN A 99 13.61 3.41 -11.73
C GLN A 99 12.93 3.68 -10.39
N ASP A 100 11.70 3.19 -10.22
CA ASP A 100 10.94 3.32 -8.98
C ASP A 100 11.27 2.22 -7.96
N GLN A 101 12.11 1.24 -8.32
CA GLN A 101 12.58 0.23 -7.37
C GLN A 101 13.44 0.86 -6.28
N GLN A 102 13.16 0.50 -5.03
CA GLN A 102 13.88 1.02 -3.87
C GLN A 102 14.65 -0.09 -3.15
N SER A 103 15.76 0.28 -2.51
CA SER A 103 16.40 -0.59 -1.53
C SER A 103 15.62 -0.53 -0.22
N LEU A 104 14.93 -1.62 0.14
CA LEU A 104 14.12 -1.69 1.36
C LEU A 104 14.85 -2.44 2.46
N GLN A 105 14.82 -1.89 3.68
CA GLN A 105 15.25 -2.59 4.88
C GLN A 105 14.20 -3.64 5.24
N LYS A 106 14.64 -4.91 5.36
CA LYS A 106 13.74 -6.04 5.63
C LYS A 106 14.50 -7.22 6.26
N PRO A 107 13.79 -8.15 6.91
CA PRO A 107 14.33 -9.46 7.26
C PRO A 107 14.88 -10.20 6.02
N LYS A 108 15.93 -11.00 6.22
CA LYS A 108 16.53 -11.78 5.13
C LYS A 108 15.55 -12.79 4.53
N GLY A 109 14.62 -13.31 5.32
CA GLY A 109 13.63 -14.30 4.89
C GLY A 109 12.40 -13.72 4.16
N ILE A 110 12.30 -12.40 4.01
CA ILE A 110 11.26 -11.78 3.19
C ILE A 110 11.78 -11.62 1.77
N ASP A 111 11.12 -12.22 0.78
CA ASP A 111 11.44 -12.01 -0.63
C ASP A 111 10.60 -10.85 -1.19
N ILE A 112 11.26 -9.89 -1.87
CA ILE A 112 10.55 -8.79 -2.53
C ILE A 112 10.38 -9.14 -4.00
N LEU A 113 9.13 -9.08 -4.47
CA LEU A 113 8.79 -9.17 -5.88
C LEU A 113 8.29 -7.80 -6.36
N TRP A 114 9.10 -7.15 -7.19
CA TRP A 114 8.72 -5.92 -7.87
C TRP A 114 7.95 -6.24 -9.16
N LEU A 115 6.77 -5.66 -9.31
CA LEU A 115 5.94 -5.79 -10.50
C LEU A 115 5.92 -4.47 -11.24
N ILE A 116 6.34 -4.45 -12.50
CA ILE A 116 6.35 -3.23 -13.29
C ILE A 116 5.02 -3.13 -14.05
N ASN A 117 4.26 -2.07 -13.79
CA ASN A 117 3.07 -1.69 -14.53
C ASN A 117 3.16 -0.21 -14.94
N PRO A 118 3.52 0.12 -16.19
CA PRO A 118 3.63 1.50 -16.64
C PRO A 118 2.27 2.21 -16.78
N HIS A 119 1.17 1.48 -16.63
CA HIS A 119 -0.19 1.99 -16.79
C HIS A 119 -1.07 1.63 -15.58
N PRO A 120 -0.72 2.09 -14.36
CA PRO A 120 -1.50 1.77 -13.15
C PRO A 120 -2.91 2.36 -13.19
N ASN A 121 -3.12 3.39 -14.02
CA ASN A 121 -4.40 4.09 -14.19
C ASN A 121 -5.31 3.43 -15.26
N THR A 122 -5.09 2.18 -15.61
CA THR A 122 -6.00 1.38 -16.45
C THR A 122 -6.49 0.17 -15.66
N GLU A 123 -7.65 -0.38 -16.06
CA GLU A 123 -8.11 -1.63 -15.46
C GLU A 123 -7.09 -2.74 -15.74
N ASN A 124 -6.56 -3.32 -14.68
CA ASN A 124 -5.54 -4.35 -14.77
C ASN A 124 -5.66 -5.31 -13.58
N ARG A 125 -4.90 -6.41 -13.64
CA ARG A 125 -4.87 -7.45 -12.61
C ARG A 125 -3.45 -7.84 -12.21
N VAL A 126 -2.44 -7.05 -12.62
CA VAL A 126 -1.01 -7.38 -12.48
C VAL A 126 -0.67 -7.79 -11.06
N LEU A 127 -1.04 -6.95 -10.08
CA LEU A 127 -0.81 -7.24 -8.66
C LEU A 127 -1.59 -8.46 -8.16
N SER A 128 -2.89 -8.53 -8.47
CA SER A 128 -3.73 -9.63 -7.98
C SER A 128 -3.36 -11.00 -8.56
N ASP A 129 -2.95 -11.05 -9.83
CA ASP A 129 -2.57 -12.29 -10.51
C ASP A 129 -1.21 -12.79 -10.01
N ALA A 130 -0.25 -11.88 -9.80
CA ALA A 130 1.03 -12.22 -9.19
C ALA A 130 0.89 -12.79 -7.78
N VAL A 131 0.02 -12.21 -6.94
CA VAL A 131 -0.28 -12.75 -5.61
C VAL A 131 -0.87 -14.16 -5.70
N LYS A 132 -1.79 -14.40 -6.64
CA LYS A 132 -2.42 -15.71 -6.81
C LYS A 132 -1.48 -16.79 -7.32
N ALA A 133 -0.46 -16.39 -8.08
CA ALA A 133 0.57 -17.28 -8.60
C ALA A 133 1.65 -17.63 -7.57
N LEU A 134 1.72 -16.93 -6.43
CA LEU A 134 2.72 -17.23 -5.41
C LEU A 134 2.53 -18.62 -4.78
N PRO A 135 3.64 -19.32 -4.47
CA PRO A 135 3.61 -20.46 -3.57
C PRO A 135 3.02 -20.06 -2.22
N TRP A 136 2.01 -20.81 -1.76
CA TRP A 136 1.42 -20.59 -0.45
C TRP A 136 2.22 -21.36 0.62
N LEU A 137 2.79 -20.63 1.58
CA LEU A 137 3.61 -21.26 2.62
C LEU A 137 2.73 -21.97 3.67
N ALA A 138 3.28 -23.00 4.28
CA ALA A 138 2.64 -23.71 5.39
C ALA A 138 2.60 -22.84 6.65
N GLY A 139 1.54 -23.02 7.45
CA GLY A 139 1.30 -22.27 8.67
C GLY A 139 0.39 -21.06 8.47
N THR A 140 0.27 -20.27 9.54
CA THR A 140 -0.61 -19.12 9.64
C THR A 140 0.03 -17.91 8.96
N PRO A 141 -0.58 -17.34 7.89
CA PRO A 141 -0.12 -16.09 7.31
C PRO A 141 -0.52 -14.90 8.18
N SER A 142 0.22 -13.81 8.08
CA SER A 142 -0.22 -12.45 8.40
C SER A 142 -0.12 -11.59 7.15
N ILE A 143 -1.28 -11.11 6.67
CA ILE A 143 -1.42 -10.44 5.38
C ILE A 143 -1.74 -8.97 5.59
N TRP A 144 -0.93 -8.11 4.98
CA TRP A 144 -1.17 -6.68 4.89
C TRP A 144 -1.23 -6.26 3.43
N ALA A 145 -2.37 -5.74 2.99
CA ALA A 145 -2.58 -5.34 1.62
C ALA A 145 -3.17 -3.92 1.51
N ALA A 146 -2.57 -3.07 0.70
CA ALA A 146 -3.15 -1.80 0.33
C ALA A 146 -2.83 -1.43 -1.12
N CYS A 147 -3.84 -1.13 -1.92
CA CYS A 147 -3.68 -0.81 -3.35
C CYS A 147 -4.93 -0.13 -3.93
N GLU A 148 -4.97 0.02 -5.25
CA GLU A 148 -6.15 0.41 -6.03
C GLU A 148 -7.38 -0.47 -5.70
N PHE A 149 -8.56 0.17 -5.68
CA PHE A 149 -9.83 -0.43 -5.27
C PHE A 149 -10.19 -1.76 -5.94
N SER A 150 -10.02 -1.89 -7.25
CA SER A 150 -10.39 -3.07 -8.02
C SER A 150 -9.45 -4.24 -7.71
N ASN A 151 -8.13 -4.01 -7.69
CA ASN A 151 -7.15 -5.01 -7.24
C ASN A 151 -7.39 -5.42 -5.77
N MET A 152 -7.68 -4.46 -4.90
CA MET A 152 -8.02 -4.71 -3.50
C MET A 152 -9.22 -5.65 -3.36
N ARG A 153 -10.30 -5.45 -4.14
CA ARG A 153 -11.48 -6.33 -4.10
C ARG A 153 -11.15 -7.76 -4.56
N LEU A 154 -10.34 -7.90 -5.61
CA LEU A 154 -9.89 -9.20 -6.10
C LEU A 154 -9.06 -9.94 -5.05
N LEU A 155 -8.11 -9.25 -4.43
CA LEU A 155 -7.26 -9.78 -3.36
C LEU A 155 -8.08 -10.14 -2.13
N ARG A 156 -9.04 -9.29 -1.72
CA ARG A 156 -9.92 -9.58 -0.58
C ARG A 156 -10.75 -10.83 -0.82
N ALA A 157 -11.32 -10.99 -2.02
CA ALA A 157 -12.06 -12.19 -2.37
C ALA A 157 -11.18 -13.44 -2.32
N TYR A 158 -9.96 -13.37 -2.88
CA TYR A 158 -8.99 -14.45 -2.84
C TYR A 158 -8.62 -14.86 -1.41
N PHE A 159 -8.18 -13.89 -0.59
CA PHE A 159 -7.74 -14.17 0.79
C PHE A 159 -8.87 -14.70 1.67
N LYS A 160 -10.09 -14.16 1.55
CA LYS A 160 -11.22 -14.56 2.41
C LYS A 160 -11.91 -15.83 1.94
N LYS A 161 -12.15 -15.99 0.63
CA LYS A 161 -12.98 -17.09 0.10
C LYS A 161 -12.15 -18.31 -0.26
N GLU A 162 -11.01 -18.10 -0.93
CA GLU A 162 -10.19 -19.21 -1.42
C GLU A 162 -9.19 -19.65 -0.35
N LYS A 163 -8.50 -18.70 0.29
CA LYS A 163 -7.48 -19.00 1.32
C LYS A 163 -8.01 -18.99 2.75
N GLN A 164 -9.25 -18.55 2.96
CA GLN A 164 -9.94 -18.54 4.26
C GLN A 164 -9.11 -17.91 5.39
N VAL A 165 -8.35 -16.86 5.07
CA VAL A 165 -7.51 -16.15 6.02
C VAL A 165 -8.38 -15.46 7.06
N SER A 166 -8.11 -15.72 8.34
CA SER A 166 -8.89 -15.15 9.43
C SER A 166 -8.80 -13.63 9.46
N ARG A 167 -9.85 -12.96 9.95
CA ARG A 167 -9.92 -11.49 10.02
C ARG A 167 -8.78 -10.87 10.83
N ASN A 168 -8.32 -11.54 11.88
CA ASN A 168 -7.23 -11.05 12.74
C ASN A 168 -5.86 -11.13 12.04
N GLN A 169 -5.75 -11.90 10.96
CA GLN A 169 -4.55 -12.08 10.17
C GLN A 169 -4.61 -11.37 8.81
N LEU A 170 -5.66 -10.57 8.56
CA LEU A 170 -5.86 -9.89 7.29
C LEU A 170 -6.19 -8.42 7.51
N TYR A 171 -5.23 -7.56 7.18
CA TYR A 171 -5.49 -6.17 6.86
C TYR A 171 -5.56 -6.00 5.35
N ILE A 172 -6.66 -5.43 4.85
CA ILE A 172 -6.81 -5.09 3.44
C ILE A 172 -7.57 -3.77 3.28
N SER A 173 -7.03 -2.86 2.49
CA SER A 173 -7.58 -1.50 2.34
C SER A 173 -7.39 -0.98 0.92
N SER A 174 -8.37 -0.26 0.40
CA SER A 174 -8.19 0.51 -0.83
C SER A 174 -7.65 1.90 -0.48
N TYR A 175 -6.53 2.27 -1.10
CA TYR A 175 -5.87 3.57 -0.90
C TYR A 175 -6.34 4.62 -1.91
N TRP A 176 -6.68 4.18 -3.12
CA TRP A 176 -7.22 5.02 -4.16
C TRP A 176 -8.15 4.23 -5.09
N LYS A 177 -8.85 4.92 -5.98
CA LYS A 177 -9.65 4.30 -7.03
C LYS A 177 -9.45 5.03 -8.34
N MET A 178 -9.17 4.28 -9.41
CA MET A 178 -9.01 4.82 -10.75
C MET A 178 -10.22 5.67 -11.16
N GLY A 179 -9.95 6.85 -11.73
CA GLY A 179 -10.97 7.79 -12.21
C GLY A 179 -11.78 8.50 -11.11
N GLN A 180 -11.40 8.36 -9.83
CA GLN A 180 -12.11 8.98 -8.71
C GLN A 180 -11.18 9.86 -7.87
N SER A 181 -11.69 11.01 -7.42
CA SER A 181 -11.01 11.81 -6.40
C SER A 181 -11.09 11.12 -5.04
N GLU A 182 -10.24 11.53 -4.09
CA GLU A 182 -10.25 10.98 -2.73
C GLU A 182 -11.63 11.09 -2.05
N ASP A 183 -12.35 12.20 -2.27
CA ASP A 183 -13.66 12.41 -1.64
C ASP A 183 -14.70 11.40 -2.14
N LYS A 184 -14.71 11.13 -3.45
CA LYS A 184 -15.57 10.09 -4.05
C LYS A 184 -15.12 8.69 -3.64
N HIS A 185 -13.81 8.44 -3.63
CA HIS A 185 -13.23 7.17 -3.19
C HIS A 185 -13.60 6.82 -1.75
N LYS A 186 -13.58 7.79 -0.83
CA LYS A 186 -14.02 7.57 0.57
C LYS A 186 -15.45 7.08 0.66
N ILE A 187 -16.36 7.65 -0.14
CA ILE A 187 -17.76 7.22 -0.19
C ILE A 187 -17.86 5.78 -0.72
N ILE A 188 -17.21 5.50 -1.84
CA ILE A 188 -17.20 4.16 -2.46
C ILE A 188 -16.60 3.11 -1.51
N LYS A 189 -15.48 3.43 -0.86
CA LYS A 189 -14.82 2.56 0.13
C LYS A 189 -15.72 2.26 1.32
N LYS A 190 -16.46 3.26 1.80
CA LYS A 190 -17.42 3.08 2.91
C LYS A 190 -18.59 2.17 2.49
N GLN A 191 -19.14 2.38 1.31
CA GLN A 191 -20.22 1.54 0.77
C GLN A 191 -19.77 0.08 0.59
N ASP A 192 -18.57 -0.13 0.03
CA ASP A 192 -18.00 -1.46 -0.15
C ASP A 192 -17.75 -2.18 1.19
N ALA A 193 -17.31 -1.48 2.24
CA ALA A 193 -17.14 -2.05 3.57
C ALA A 193 -18.48 -2.46 4.23
N ILE A 194 -19.55 -1.67 4.01
CA ILE A 194 -20.89 -2.00 4.49
C ILE A 194 -21.41 -3.24 3.76
N ALA A 195 -21.30 -3.28 2.43
CA ALA A 195 -21.74 -4.41 1.62
C ALA A 195 -20.96 -5.71 1.92
N GLU A 196 -19.71 -5.60 2.37
CA GLU A 196 -18.89 -6.73 2.77
C GLU A 196 -19.26 -7.29 4.16
N SER A 197 -19.90 -6.49 5.01
CA SER A 197 -20.31 -6.88 6.37
C SER A 197 -21.76 -7.36 6.44
N ALA A 198 -22.52 -7.25 5.34
CA ALA A 198 -23.90 -7.69 5.20
C ALA A 198 -23.97 -9.13 4.71
#